data_AF-A0A1J3FTE0-F1
#
_entry.id   AF-A0A1J3FTE0-F1
#
_cell.length_a   1.000
_cell.length_b   1.000
_cell.length_c   1.000
_cell.angle_alpha   90.00
_cell.angle_beta   90.00
_cell.angle_gamma   90.00
#
_symmetry.space_group_name_H-M   'P 1'
#
loop_
_entity.id
_entity.type
_entity.pdbx_description
1 polymer ?
#
loop_
_entity_poly.entity_id
_entity_poly.type
_entity_poly.pdbx_seq_one_letter_code
_entity_poly.pdbx_strand_id
1 'polypeptide(L)'
;FLPRKRTKHHRGRVRSFPRDDTKKPCHLTAFMGYKAGMTHILREVNKPGSKLHKRETVEPVTIIETPPMNVVGLVGYIETPRGLRTLTTVWAEHLNESVKRRFYKNWYRS
;
A
#
# COMPACT_ATOMS: atom_id res chain seq x y z
N PHE A 1 -19.98 1.37 8.16
CA PHE A 1 -20.00 0.94 6.74
C PHE A 1 -21.25 1.45 6.00
N LEU A 2 -21.68 2.69 6.27
CA LEU A 2 -22.72 3.37 5.51
C LEU A 2 -22.10 4.60 4.86
N PRO A 3 -22.62 5.04 3.71
CA PRO A 3 -23.58 4.36 2.84
C PRO A 3 -22.97 3.14 2.12
N ARG A 4 -23.78 2.09 1.88
CA ARG A 4 -23.38 0.90 1.09
C ARG A 4 -23.44 1.20 -0.41
N LYS A 5 -22.47 1.97 -0.90
CA LYS A 5 -22.33 2.34 -2.31
C LYS A 5 -21.02 1.82 -2.90
N ARG A 6 -20.97 1.69 -4.23
CA ARG A 6 -19.72 1.33 -4.92
C ARG A 6 -18.63 2.36 -4.61
N THR A 7 -17.44 1.88 -4.29
CA THR A 7 -16.27 2.73 -4.10
C THR A 7 -15.92 3.47 -5.39
N LYS A 8 -15.49 4.72 -5.27
CA LYS A 8 -14.90 5.49 -6.38
C LYS A 8 -13.42 5.14 -6.61
N HIS A 9 -12.78 4.48 -5.65
CA HIS A 9 -11.37 4.12 -5.71
C HIS A 9 -11.22 2.67 -6.15
N HIS A 10 -10.55 2.44 -7.28
CA HIS A 10 -10.25 1.10 -7.80
C HIS A 10 -9.15 0.38 -7.03
N ARG A 11 -8.19 1.15 -6.47
CA ARG A 11 -7.13 0.66 -5.58
C ARG A 11 -7.40 1.08 -4.14
N GLY A 12 -6.79 0.38 -3.19
CA GLY A 12 -6.83 0.76 -1.78
C GLY A 12 -6.33 2.20 -1.60
N ARG A 13 -7.13 3.05 -0.97
CA ARG A 13 -6.75 4.43 -0.64
C ARG A 13 -6.45 4.53 0.85
N VAL A 14 -5.18 4.78 1.17
CA VAL A 14 -4.76 5.13 2.53
C VAL A 14 -5.30 6.51 2.87
N ARG A 15 -6.05 6.63 3.97
CA ARG A 15 -6.61 7.90 4.45
C ARG A 15 -5.75 8.54 5.53
N SER A 16 -4.97 7.74 6.22
CA SER A 16 -4.13 8.16 7.33
C SER A 16 -2.91 7.24 7.35
N PHE A 17 -1.73 7.83 7.32
CA PHE A 17 -0.47 7.10 7.47
C PHE A 17 -0.15 6.93 8.95
N PRO A 18 0.76 6.01 9.31
CA PRO A 18 1.30 5.91 10.66
C PRO A 18 1.81 7.28 11.15
N ARG A 19 1.75 7.50 12.47
CA ARG A 19 2.34 8.72 13.06
C ARG A 19 3.86 8.67 12.92
N ASP A 20 4.44 9.82 12.60
CA ASP A 20 5.87 9.95 12.39
C ASP A 20 6.64 9.87 13.73
N ASP A 21 7.83 9.27 13.69
CA ASP A 21 8.76 9.16 14.80
C ASP A 21 10.14 9.62 14.34
N THR A 22 10.44 10.87 14.65
CA THR A 22 11.68 11.57 14.25
C THR A 22 12.98 10.89 14.69
N LYS A 23 12.92 9.98 15.68
CA LYS A 23 14.10 9.25 16.15
C LYS A 23 14.50 8.10 15.22
N LYS A 24 13.57 7.63 14.39
CA LYS A 24 13.80 6.51 13.49
C LYS A 24 14.29 7.00 12.14
N PRO A 25 15.07 6.19 11.41
CA PRO A 25 15.45 6.51 10.04
C PRO A 25 14.21 6.62 9.14
N CYS A 26 14.32 7.46 8.11
CA CYS A 26 13.29 7.60 7.09
C CYS A 26 13.04 6.25 6.41
N HIS A 27 11.76 5.86 6.31
CA HIS A 27 11.35 4.60 5.71
C HIS A 27 10.00 4.76 4.99
N LEU A 28 9.75 3.89 4.02
CA LEU A 28 8.47 3.85 3.30
C LEU A 28 7.40 3.19 4.17
N THR A 29 6.18 3.73 4.13
CA THR A 29 5.08 3.30 5.00
C THR A 29 4.04 2.42 4.31
N ALA A 30 4.12 2.25 2.98
CA ALA A 30 3.14 1.48 2.21
C ALA A 30 3.75 0.87 0.95
N PHE A 31 3.18 -0.26 0.51
CA PHE A 31 3.56 -0.97 -0.70
C PHE A 31 2.29 -1.45 -1.44
N MET A 32 2.36 -1.60 -2.77
CA MET A 32 1.26 -2.16 -3.56
C MET A 32 1.52 -3.63 -3.88
N GLY A 33 0.50 -4.46 -3.70
CA GLY A 33 0.53 -5.86 -4.10
C GLY A 33 -0.77 -6.30 -4.76
N TYR A 34 -0.70 -7.44 -5.45
CA TYR A 34 -1.80 -8.06 -6.17
C TYR A 34 -2.17 -9.39 -5.51
N LYS A 35 -3.45 -9.65 -5.29
CA LYS A 35 -3.90 -10.91 -4.69
C LYS A 35 -3.70 -12.05 -5.70
N ALA A 36 -2.82 -13.00 -5.37
CA ALA A 36 -2.51 -14.14 -6.23
C ALA A 36 -3.33 -15.40 -5.86
N GLY A 37 -3.68 -15.58 -4.59
CA GLY A 37 -4.44 -16.75 -4.15
C GLY A 37 -4.54 -16.87 -2.64
N MET A 38 -4.99 -18.03 -2.18
CA MET A 38 -5.06 -18.40 -0.77
C MET A 38 -4.67 -19.87 -0.62
N THR A 39 -3.89 -20.17 0.42
CA THR A 39 -3.48 -21.52 0.79
C THR A 39 -3.60 -21.69 2.30
N HIS A 40 -3.18 -22.83 2.84
CA HIS A 40 -3.04 -23.03 4.28
C HIS A 40 -1.59 -23.37 4.61
N ILE A 41 -1.15 -23.00 5.80
CA ILE A 41 0.15 -23.40 6.34
C ILE A 41 -0.07 -24.21 7.60
N LEU A 42 0.89 -25.10 7.87
CA LEU A 42 1.05 -25.72 9.17
C LEU A 42 2.15 -24.96 9.91
N ARG A 43 1.85 -24.49 11.13
CA ARG A 43 2.85 -23.84 11.99
C ARG A 43 2.70 -24.30 13.44
N GLU A 44 3.81 -24.30 14.16
CA GLU A 44 3.79 -24.49 15.61
C GLU A 44 3.40 -23.19 16.32
N VAL A 45 2.48 -23.28 17.27
CA VAL A 45 2.01 -22.12 18.03
C VAL A 45 2.84 -21.91 19.30
N ASN A 46 3.69 -20.89 19.29
CA ASN A 46 4.39 -20.43 20.49
C ASN A 46 3.58 -19.34 21.22
N LYS A 47 2.56 -19.76 21.98
CA LYS A 47 1.76 -18.88 22.85
C LYS A 47 1.56 -19.49 24.25
N PRO A 48 2.43 -19.19 25.23
CA PRO A 48 2.29 -19.67 26.60
C PRO A 48 0.91 -19.35 27.19
N GLY A 49 0.30 -20.32 27.89
CA GLY A 49 -1.06 -20.19 28.43
C GLY A 49 -2.19 -20.56 27.46
N SER A 50 -1.89 -20.80 26.18
CA SER A 50 -2.86 -21.35 25.22
C SER A 50 -2.90 -22.87 25.30
N LYS A 51 -4.11 -23.48 25.17
CA LYS A 51 -4.26 -24.93 24.98
C LYS A 51 -3.53 -25.47 23.74
N LEU A 52 -3.24 -24.58 22.78
CA LEU A 52 -2.54 -24.89 21.54
C LEU A 52 -1.03 -24.63 21.63
N HIS A 53 -0.48 -24.29 22.80
CA HIS A 53 0.95 -24.05 22.96
C HIS A 53 1.77 -25.31 22.60
N LYS A 54 2.80 -25.15 21.78
CA LYS A 54 3.67 -26.24 21.26
C LYS A 54 2.91 -27.33 20.51
N ARG A 55 1.81 -26.94 19.85
CA ARG A 55 1.05 -27.81 18.93
C ARG A 55 1.05 -27.20 17.55
N GLU A 56 0.96 -28.08 16.56
CA GLU A 56 0.79 -27.71 15.17
C GLU A 56 -0.66 -27.30 14.90
N THR A 57 -0.84 -26.19 14.21
CA THR A 57 -2.15 -25.70 13.78
C THR A 57 -2.12 -25.34 12.31
N VAL A 58 -3.20 -25.67 11.61
CA VAL A 58 -3.39 -25.30 10.20
C VAL A 58 -4.11 -23.95 10.14
N GLU A 59 -3.48 -22.96 9.52
CA GLU A 59 -4.03 -21.61 9.39
C GLU A 59 -4.14 -21.19 7.92
N PRO A 60 -5.25 -20.56 7.50
CA PRO A 60 -5.39 -20.04 6.15
C PRO A 60 -4.54 -18.79 5.95
N VAL A 61 -3.82 -18.72 4.83
CA VAL A 61 -2.98 -17.58 4.45
C VAL A 61 -3.32 -17.09 3.04
N THR A 62 -3.26 -15.78 2.82
CA THR A 62 -3.46 -15.18 1.50
C THR A 62 -2.11 -14.83 0.88
N ILE A 63 -1.90 -15.24 -0.37
CA ILE A 63 -0.69 -14.93 -1.12
C ILE A 63 -0.90 -13.61 -1.88
N ILE A 64 0.01 -12.67 -1.67
CA ILE A 64 0.02 -11.37 -2.35
C ILE A 64 1.33 -11.25 -3.13
N GLU A 65 1.23 -11.11 -4.44
CA GLU A 65 2.37 -10.84 -5.31
C GLU A 65 2.74 -9.36 -5.25
N THR A 66 4.00 -9.06 -4.97
CA THR A 66 4.50 -7.71 -4.73
C THR A 66 5.68 -7.41 -5.66
N PRO A 67 5.43 -7.09 -6.94
CA PRO A 67 6.51 -6.70 -7.84
C PRO A 67 7.19 -5.41 -7.35
N PRO A 68 8.49 -5.22 -7.63
CA PRO A 68 9.22 -4.02 -7.20
C PRO A 68 8.57 -2.75 -7.77
N MET A 69 8.46 -1.71 -6.93
CA MET A 69 7.89 -0.43 -7.33
C MET A 69 8.98 0.55 -7.77
N ASN A 70 8.70 1.30 -8.83
CA ASN A 70 9.56 2.38 -9.29
C ASN A 70 9.06 3.73 -8.75
N VAL A 71 9.92 4.46 -8.05
CA VAL A 71 9.61 5.82 -7.55
C VAL A 71 9.83 6.81 -8.69
N VAL A 72 8.83 7.66 -8.95
CA VAL A 72 8.84 8.59 -10.09
C VAL A 72 8.79 10.07 -9.71
N GLY A 73 8.61 10.36 -8.42
CA GLY A 73 8.53 11.73 -7.95
C GLY A 73 8.26 11.82 -6.46
N LEU A 74 8.31 13.05 -5.95
CA LEU A 74 8.09 13.41 -4.55
C LEU A 74 7.03 14.50 -4.46
N VAL A 75 6.25 14.48 -3.38
CA VAL A 75 5.21 15.48 -3.12
C VAL A 75 5.43 16.06 -1.73
N GLY A 76 5.59 17.38 -1.66
CA GLY A 76 5.65 18.12 -0.40
C GLY A 76 4.27 18.54 0.07
N TYR A 77 4.00 18.42 1.37
CA TYR A 77 2.79 18.93 2.01
C TYR A 77 3.13 20.04 2.99
N ILE A 78 2.28 21.06 3.05
CA ILE A 78 2.34 22.13 4.05
C ILE A 78 1.09 22.08 4.91
N GLU A 79 1.28 22.31 6.20
CA GLU A 79 0.19 22.50 7.15
C GLU A 79 -0.41 23.90 7.00
N THR A 80 -1.71 23.96 6.77
CA THR A 80 -2.49 25.20 6.70
C THR A 80 -3.60 25.15 7.74
N PRO A 81 -4.21 26.29 8.13
CA PRO A 81 -5.35 26.29 9.05
C PRO A 81 -6.56 25.43 8.59
N ARG A 82 -6.62 25.07 7.30
CA ARG A 82 -7.66 24.22 6.71
C ARG A 82 -7.22 22.75 6.53
N GLY A 83 -6.03 22.39 7.01
CA GLY A 83 -5.43 21.07 6.90
C GLY A 83 -4.20 21.03 5.98
N LEU A 84 -3.79 19.82 5.59
CA LEU A 84 -2.62 19.61 4.74
C LEU A 84 -2.93 19.95 3.28
N ARG A 85 -2.09 20.81 2.68
CA ARG A 85 -2.16 21.18 1.28
C ARG A 85 -0.90 20.72 0.55
N THR A 86 -1.05 20.20 -0.67
CA THR A 86 0.08 19.91 -1.55
C THR A 86 0.76 21.20 -1.97
N LEU A 87 2.07 21.34 -1.71
CA LEU A 87 2.86 22.47 -2.17
C LEU A 87 3.18 22.31 -3.65
N THR A 88 4.04 21.35 -3.96
CA THR A 88 4.52 21.05 -5.31
C THR A 88 4.88 19.57 -5.43
N THR A 89 4.94 19.10 -6.68
CA THR A 89 5.37 17.75 -7.03
C THR A 89 6.62 17.84 -7.89
N VAL A 90 7.70 17.17 -7.47
CA VAL A 90 8.93 17.05 -8.26
C VAL A 90 8.91 15.69 -8.95
N TRP A 91 9.20 15.66 -10.25
CA TRP A 91 9.23 14.44 -11.06
C TRP A 91 10.67 14.05 -11.40
N ALA A 92 10.89 12.75 -11.61
CA ALA A 92 12.13 12.26 -12.17
C ALA A 92 12.30 12.74 -13.63
N GLU A 93 13.54 12.91 -14.06
CA GLU A 93 13.88 13.34 -15.42
C GLU A 93 13.39 12.33 -16.47
N HIS A 94 13.59 11.04 -16.22
CA HIS A 94 13.19 9.97 -17.12
C HIS A 94 11.97 9.22 -16.59
N LEU A 95 10.84 9.40 -17.27
CA LEU A 95 9.60 8.71 -16.96
C LEU A 95 9.36 7.54 -17.93
N ASN A 96 9.16 6.35 -17.35
CA ASN A 96 8.81 5.15 -18.10
C ASN A 96 7.43 5.30 -18.79
N GLU A 97 7.28 4.71 -19.97
CA GLU A 97 6.06 4.76 -20.78
C GLU A 97 4.83 4.21 -20.03
N SER A 98 5.03 3.21 -19.17
CA SER A 98 3.97 2.65 -18.32
C SER A 98 3.32 3.69 -17.40
N VAL A 99 4.08 4.70 -16.96
CA VAL A 99 3.57 5.83 -16.17
C VAL A 99 2.85 6.82 -17.08
N LYS A 100 3.42 7.13 -18.25
CA LYS A 100 2.79 8.00 -19.25
C LYS A 100 1.42 7.49 -19.67
N ARG A 101 1.26 6.17 -19.82
CA ARG A 101 -0.01 5.50 -20.12
C ARG A 101 -1.12 5.82 -19.11
N ARG A 102 -0.79 6.16 -17.86
CA ARG A 102 -1.81 6.51 -16.85
C ARG A 102 -2.50 7.85 -17.11
N PHE A 103 -1.90 8.74 -17.90
CA PHE A 103 -2.48 10.04 -18.23
C PHE A 103 -3.50 9.98 -19.36
N TYR A 104 -3.55 8.89 -20.12
CA TYR A 104 -4.41 8.76 -21.29
C TYR A 104 -5.44 7.65 -21.10
N LYS A 105 -6.68 7.90 -21.56
CA LYS A 105 -7.70 6.85 -21.64
C LYS A 105 -7.47 5.94 -22.86
N ASN A 106 -7.10 6.53 -24.00
CA ASN A 106 -6.87 5.83 -25.27
C ASN A 106 -5.43 6.03 -25.75
N TRP A 107 -4.48 5.33 -25.10
CA TRP A 107 -3.04 5.45 -25.39
C TRP A 107 -2.68 5.30 -26.87
N TYR A 108 -3.24 4.31 -27.56
CA TYR A 108 -2.90 4.01 -28.98
C TYR A 108 -3.33 5.11 -29.98
N ARG A 109 -4.32 5.95 -29.63
CA ARG A 109 -4.84 7.02 -30.51
C ARG A 109 -4.38 8.41 -30.05
N SER A 110 -3.50 8.48 -29.06
CA SER A 110 -3.01 9.73 -28.46
C SER A 110 -1.65 10.12 -29.00
#